data_AF-A0A7V4FZH9-F1
#
_entry.id   AF-A0A7V4FZH9-F1
#
_cell.length_a   1.000
_cell.length_b   1.000
_cell.length_c   1.000
_cell.angle_alpha   90.00
_cell.angle_beta   90.00
_cell.angle_gamma   90.00
#
_symmetry.space_group_name_H-M   'P 1'
#
loop_
_entity.id
_entity.type
_entity.pdbx_description
1 polymer ?
#
loop_
_entity_poly.entity_id
_entity_poly.type
_entity_poly.pdbx_seq_one_letter_code
_entity_poly.pdbx_strand_id
1 'polypeptide(L)'
;MPLSSLIDTRVLRRHRLALACVLGIVALAFLETMNALLAPLNAPTNEDWRRASTQVRRGFRPGDLIVAAPAWADPLLRHHLGDLIPLPVAGRMDAARYARIWEISQRGQGSPEVEGGTPTETSRHGGLTVRLYERKPARVLFDFVAEWSQATVTRDLGGGHVNFCNSMGDRFQCPDVPGSPIKPELLEIDTSPRFVLGIPMVGSAATVVEYDRVPLGRDLVVGVGLHNVWLRKAGKGIVTVRVVVAGREVGRLQAGSMTGWTLRKLDTSFLAGQKATVRFEVTTDDPRARTLGLAAEARQ
;
A
#
# COMPACT_ATOMS: atom_id res chain seq x y z
N MET A 1 23.93 25.95 -68.71
CA MET A 1 22.86 25.41 -67.84
C MET A 1 23.48 24.34 -66.96
N PRO A 2 23.68 24.56 -65.65
CA PRO A 2 24.29 23.55 -64.80
C PRO A 2 23.23 22.52 -64.37
N LEU A 3 23.50 21.25 -64.68
CA LEU A 3 22.72 20.04 -64.33
C LEU A 3 22.84 19.65 -62.84
N SER A 4 23.33 20.54 -61.98
CA SER A 4 23.62 20.27 -60.57
C SER A 4 22.42 20.63 -59.68
N SER A 5 21.28 19.97 -59.85
CA SER A 5 20.11 20.15 -58.96
C SER A 5 19.13 18.96 -58.93
N LEU A 6 19.59 17.71 -59.00
CA LEU A 6 18.67 16.56 -59.05
C LEU A 6 18.86 15.49 -57.97
N ILE A 7 19.75 15.71 -57.00
CA ILE A 7 19.80 14.87 -55.80
C ILE A 7 19.28 15.69 -54.63
N ASP A 8 17.99 15.54 -54.35
CA ASP A 8 17.37 16.10 -53.16
C ASP A 8 17.98 15.41 -51.93
N THR A 9 18.98 16.05 -51.34
CA THR A 9 19.67 15.61 -50.12
C THR A 9 18.70 15.38 -48.96
N ARG A 10 17.50 15.98 -49.01
CA ARG A 10 16.44 15.73 -48.02
C ARG A 10 15.82 14.34 -48.19
N VAL A 11 15.66 13.84 -49.42
CA VAL A 11 15.13 12.49 -49.71
C VAL A 11 16.11 11.42 -49.21
N LEU A 12 17.40 11.55 -49.52
CA LEU A 12 18.43 10.63 -49.00
C LEU A 12 18.51 10.64 -47.48
N ARG A 13 18.40 11.82 -46.84
CA ARG A 13 18.39 11.94 -45.37
C ARG A 13 17.14 11.29 -44.75
N ARG A 14 15.97 11.42 -45.38
CA ARG A 14 14.73 10.74 -44.96
C ARG A 14 14.85 9.22 -45.05
N HIS A 15 15.39 8.68 -46.15
CA HIS A 15 15.58 7.23 -46.28
C HIS A 15 16.59 6.67 -45.29
N ARG A 16 17.70 7.38 -45.03
CA ARG A 16 18.67 6.99 -44.00
C ARG A 16 18.07 6.97 -42.61
N LEU A 17 17.25 7.98 -42.26
CA LEU A 17 16.54 8.02 -40.99
C LEU A 17 15.53 6.88 -40.88
N ALA A 18 14.74 6.63 -41.94
CA ALA A 18 13.78 5.53 -41.97
C ALA A 18 14.47 4.16 -41.79
N LEU A 19 15.59 3.93 -42.49
CA LEU A 19 16.38 2.71 -42.35
C LEU A 19 16.95 2.56 -40.93
N ALA A 20 17.49 3.63 -40.34
CA ALA A 20 17.99 3.62 -38.97
C ALA A 20 16.87 3.30 -37.96
N CYS A 21 15.68 3.87 -38.14
CA CYS A 21 14.51 3.56 -37.31
C CYS A 21 14.10 2.09 -37.45
N VAL A 22 14.04 1.55 -38.68
CA VAL A 22 13.71 0.13 -38.92
C VAL A 22 14.75 -0.78 -38.27
N LEU A 23 16.03 -0.50 -38.45
CA LEU A 23 17.11 -1.27 -37.82
C LEU A 23 17.04 -1.20 -36.29
N GLY A 24 16.71 -0.02 -35.74
CA GLY A 24 16.48 0.15 -34.30
C GLY A 24 15.33 -0.70 -33.77
N ILE A 25 14.20 -0.74 -34.50
CA ILE A 25 13.04 -1.58 -34.15
C ILE A 25 13.40 -3.06 -34.25
N VAL A 26 14.09 -3.49 -35.30
CA VAL A 26 14.51 -4.89 -35.47
C VAL A 26 15.49 -5.32 -34.37
N ALA A 27 16.46 -4.47 -34.03
CA ALA A 27 17.39 -4.74 -32.94
C ALA A 27 16.69 -4.84 -31.58
N LEU A 28 15.74 -3.95 -31.30
CA LEU A 28 14.92 -4.03 -30.09
C LEU A 28 14.07 -5.31 -30.07
N ALA A 29 13.40 -5.65 -31.17
CA ALA A 29 12.60 -6.87 -31.26
C ALA A 29 13.43 -8.13 -31.05
N PHE A 30 14.65 -8.18 -31.61
CA PHE A 30 15.58 -9.27 -31.39
C PHE A 30 16.03 -9.35 -29.92
N LEU A 31 16.37 -8.21 -29.31
CA LEU A 31 16.75 -8.16 -27.89
C LEU A 31 15.62 -8.63 -26.97
N GLU A 32 14.40 -8.17 -27.19
CA GLU A 32 13.21 -8.59 -26.44
C GLU A 32 12.92 -10.08 -26.65
N THR A 33 13.09 -10.60 -27.87
CA THR A 33 12.92 -12.04 -28.16
C THR A 33 13.95 -12.87 -27.43
N MET A 34 15.23 -12.47 -27.48
CA MET A 34 16.29 -13.14 -26.74
C MET A 34 16.02 -13.10 -25.23
N ASN A 35 15.61 -11.95 -24.69
CA ASN A 35 15.25 -11.81 -23.29
C ASN A 35 14.07 -12.73 -22.91
N ALA A 36 13.03 -12.81 -23.74
CA ALA A 36 11.88 -13.68 -23.51
C ALA A 36 12.25 -15.17 -23.51
N LEU A 37 13.20 -15.58 -24.35
CA LEU A 37 13.67 -16.97 -24.42
C LEU A 37 14.64 -17.33 -23.28
N LEU A 38 15.48 -16.38 -22.85
CA LEU A 38 16.52 -16.62 -21.84
C LEU A 38 16.07 -16.31 -20.41
N ALA A 39 15.10 -15.41 -20.21
CA ALA A 39 14.61 -15.04 -18.87
C ALA A 39 14.05 -16.23 -18.07
N PRO A 40 13.31 -17.20 -18.66
CA PRO A 40 12.83 -18.38 -17.95
C PRO A 40 13.96 -19.28 -17.45
N LEU A 41 15.08 -19.37 -18.16
CA LEU A 41 16.24 -20.17 -17.75
C LEU A 41 16.88 -19.66 -16.46
N ASN A 42 16.71 -18.37 -16.17
CA ASN A 42 17.20 -17.71 -14.97
C ASN A 42 16.07 -17.41 -13.95
N ALA A 43 14.91 -18.04 -14.12
CA ALA A 43 13.81 -17.93 -13.16
C ALA A 43 14.07 -18.85 -11.96
N PRO A 44 13.77 -18.41 -10.73
CA PRO A 44 13.78 -19.28 -9.57
C PRO A 44 12.91 -20.51 -9.77
N THR A 45 13.45 -21.69 -9.46
CA THR A 45 12.70 -22.94 -9.50
C THR A 45 11.88 -23.13 -8.24
N ASN A 46 10.91 -24.07 -8.25
CA ASN A 46 10.21 -24.46 -7.02
C ASN A 46 11.16 -24.97 -5.93
N GLU A 47 12.26 -25.62 -6.31
CA GLU A 47 13.27 -26.08 -5.35
C GLU A 47 14.02 -24.91 -4.70
N ASP A 48 14.30 -23.84 -5.44
CA ASP A 48 14.89 -22.62 -4.89
C ASP A 48 13.99 -22.02 -3.82
N TRP A 49 12.69 -21.92 -4.09
CA TRP A 49 11.71 -21.43 -3.13
C TRP A 49 11.58 -22.33 -1.89
N ARG A 50 11.61 -23.66 -2.05
CA ARG A 50 11.61 -24.61 -0.91
C ARG A 50 12.84 -24.43 -0.02
N ARG A 51 14.03 -24.27 -0.59
CA ARG A 51 15.27 -24.04 0.18
C ARG A 51 15.27 -22.68 0.87
N ALA A 52 14.88 -21.62 0.16
CA ALA A 52 14.76 -20.27 0.71
C ALA A 52 13.74 -20.22 1.87
N SER A 53 12.56 -20.81 1.68
CA SER A 53 11.53 -20.88 2.75
C SER A 53 11.97 -21.70 3.95
N THR A 54 12.72 -22.79 3.74
CA THR A 54 13.33 -23.56 4.85
C THR A 54 14.29 -22.68 5.67
N GLN A 55 15.11 -21.85 5.01
CA GLN A 55 15.98 -20.91 5.71
C GLN A 55 15.19 -19.90 6.55
N VAL A 56 14.16 -19.27 5.96
CA VAL A 56 13.33 -18.29 6.68
C VAL A 56 12.66 -18.96 7.88
N ARG A 57 12.05 -20.14 7.71
CA ARG A 57 11.37 -20.88 8.79
C ARG A 57 12.27 -21.20 9.97
N ARG A 58 13.55 -21.50 9.73
CA ARG A 58 14.52 -21.79 10.80
C ARG A 58 14.82 -20.58 11.67
N GLY A 59 14.83 -19.37 11.09
CA GLY A 59 15.17 -18.13 11.80
C GLY A 59 13.98 -17.24 12.17
N PHE A 60 12.78 -17.57 11.68
CA PHE A 60 11.58 -16.76 11.85
C PHE A 60 11.14 -16.69 13.31
N ARG A 61 10.69 -15.50 13.73
CA ARG A 61 10.10 -15.25 15.05
C ARG A 61 8.74 -14.55 14.89
N PRO A 62 7.79 -14.76 15.82
CA PRO A 62 6.58 -13.95 15.86
C PRO A 62 6.91 -12.46 15.88
N GLY A 63 6.32 -11.70 14.96
CA GLY A 63 6.61 -10.28 14.78
C GLY A 63 7.70 -9.96 13.74
N ASP A 64 8.34 -10.97 13.12
CA ASP A 64 9.15 -10.77 11.93
C ASP A 64 8.25 -10.44 10.72
N LEU A 65 8.75 -9.62 9.81
CA LEU A 65 8.13 -9.37 8.51
C LEU A 65 8.83 -10.21 7.43
N ILE A 66 8.08 -10.69 6.44
CA ILE A 66 8.63 -11.37 5.26
C ILE A 66 8.18 -10.59 4.01
N VAL A 67 9.14 -10.22 3.15
CA VAL A 67 8.89 -9.45 1.92
C VAL A 67 9.57 -10.10 0.71
N ALA A 68 8.93 -9.97 -0.46
CA ALA A 68 9.51 -10.36 -1.74
C ALA A 68 10.15 -9.14 -2.42
N ALA A 69 11.30 -9.37 -3.06
CA ALA A 69 11.93 -8.38 -3.94
C ALA A 69 12.25 -9.07 -5.28
N PRO A 70 11.65 -8.69 -6.41
CA PRO A 70 10.69 -7.60 -6.58
C PRO A 70 9.30 -7.92 -5.99
N ALA A 71 8.51 -6.86 -5.73
CA ALA A 71 7.21 -6.98 -5.06
C ALA A 71 6.19 -7.89 -5.80
N TRP A 72 6.27 -8.00 -7.13
CA TRP A 72 5.38 -8.87 -7.90
C TRP A 72 5.53 -10.36 -7.56
N ALA A 73 6.65 -10.78 -6.93
CA ALA A 73 6.89 -12.16 -6.51
C ALA A 73 6.19 -12.53 -5.18
N ASP A 74 5.47 -11.59 -4.55
CA ASP A 74 4.72 -11.82 -3.31
C ASP A 74 3.73 -13.01 -3.36
N PRO A 75 2.97 -13.27 -4.45
CA PRO A 75 2.12 -14.45 -4.53
C PRO A 75 2.90 -15.78 -4.44
N LEU A 76 4.09 -15.85 -5.05
CA LEU A 76 4.97 -17.03 -4.94
C LEU A 76 5.51 -17.17 -3.52
N LEU A 77 5.93 -16.06 -2.91
CA LEU A 77 6.36 -16.05 -1.52
C LEU A 77 5.26 -16.58 -0.58
N ARG A 78 4.01 -16.11 -0.74
CA ARG A 78 2.87 -16.56 0.07
C ARG A 78 2.46 -18.00 -0.20
N HIS A 79 2.67 -18.50 -1.41
CA HIS A 79 2.48 -19.93 -1.67
C HIS A 79 3.38 -20.80 -0.77
N HIS A 80 4.59 -20.36 -0.47
CA HIS A 80 5.57 -21.10 0.32
C HIS A 80 5.62 -20.74 1.82
N LEU A 81 5.27 -19.52 2.19
CA LEU A 81 5.43 -18.95 3.54
C LEU A 81 4.15 -18.30 4.09
N GLY A 82 3.01 -18.43 3.41
CA GLY A 82 1.77 -17.75 3.77
C GLY A 82 1.22 -18.12 5.16
N ASP A 83 1.55 -19.30 5.67
CA ASP A 83 1.26 -19.73 7.04
C ASP A 83 2.00 -18.90 8.11
N LEU A 84 3.11 -18.25 7.76
CA LEU A 84 3.82 -17.31 8.64
C LEU A 84 3.34 -15.86 8.49
N ILE A 85 2.45 -15.59 7.54
CA ILE A 85 2.04 -14.23 7.15
C ILE A 85 0.53 -14.08 7.35
N PRO A 86 0.08 -13.81 8.59
CA PRO A 86 -1.34 -13.61 8.85
C PRO A 86 -1.86 -12.37 8.10
N LEU A 87 -3.17 -12.32 7.83
CA LEU A 87 -3.81 -11.27 7.02
C LEU A 87 -3.42 -9.83 7.41
N PRO A 88 -3.36 -9.44 8.70
CA PRO A 88 -2.94 -8.08 9.07
C PRO A 88 -1.49 -7.75 8.71
N VAL A 89 -0.57 -8.72 8.76
CA VAL A 89 0.83 -8.54 8.34
C VAL A 89 0.94 -8.49 6.82
N ALA A 90 0.20 -9.37 6.16
CA ALA A 90 0.04 -9.43 4.72
C ALA A 90 -0.48 -8.13 4.10
N GLY A 91 -1.40 -7.45 4.79
CA GLY A 91 -2.01 -6.19 4.38
C GLY A 91 -1.55 -4.98 5.21
N ARG A 92 -0.39 -5.06 5.87
CA ARG A 92 0.14 -4.01 6.75
C ARG A 92 0.07 -2.60 6.14
N MET A 93 -0.08 -1.59 6.99
CA MET A 93 -0.03 -0.18 6.60
C MET A 93 1.34 0.21 6.04
N ASP A 94 2.41 -0.15 6.76
CA ASP A 94 3.80 0.02 6.37
C ASP A 94 4.69 -1.04 7.08
N ALA A 95 6.01 -0.95 6.87
CA ALA A 95 6.98 -1.85 7.49
C ALA A 95 7.59 -1.30 8.80
N ALA A 96 7.24 -0.09 9.23
CA ALA A 96 8.03 0.65 10.22
C ALA A 96 8.07 -0.02 11.60
N ARG A 97 7.01 -0.72 11.99
CA ARG A 97 6.91 -1.41 13.30
C ARG A 97 7.70 -2.72 13.38
N TYR A 98 8.22 -3.23 12.27
CA TYR A 98 8.92 -4.50 12.21
C TYR A 98 10.42 -4.30 12.42
N ALA A 99 10.95 -4.93 13.46
CA ALA A 99 12.37 -4.86 13.82
C ALA A 99 13.24 -5.75 12.92
N ARG A 100 12.66 -6.87 12.49
CA ARG A 100 13.33 -7.94 11.73
C ARG A 100 12.54 -8.18 10.44
N ILE A 101 13.23 -8.12 9.31
CA ILE A 101 12.61 -8.25 7.98
C ILE A 101 13.39 -9.28 7.17
N TRP A 102 12.74 -10.39 6.84
CA TRP A 102 13.20 -11.37 5.90
C TRP A 102 12.88 -10.93 4.48
N GLU A 103 13.89 -10.61 3.70
CA GLU A 103 13.76 -10.32 2.27
C GLU A 103 14.13 -11.58 1.46
N ILE A 104 13.23 -11.98 0.55
CA ILE A 104 13.52 -12.96 -0.49
C ILE A 104 13.67 -12.22 -1.82
N SER A 105 14.93 -12.06 -2.24
CA SER A 105 15.33 -11.28 -3.40
C SER A 105 15.60 -12.18 -4.62
N GLN A 106 15.05 -11.81 -5.77
CA GLN A 106 15.35 -12.37 -7.09
C GLN A 106 16.22 -11.38 -7.88
N ARG A 107 17.29 -11.87 -8.51
CA ARG A 107 18.18 -11.07 -9.39
C ARG A 107 18.77 -9.81 -8.73
N GLY A 108 19.06 -9.88 -7.43
CA GLY A 108 19.68 -8.78 -6.69
C GLY A 108 18.78 -7.57 -6.43
N GLN A 109 17.47 -7.68 -6.70
CA GLN A 109 16.50 -6.64 -6.36
C GLN A 109 16.42 -6.45 -4.84
N GLY A 110 16.08 -5.23 -4.41
CA GLY A 110 15.83 -4.89 -3.01
C GLY A 110 14.40 -4.42 -2.82
N SER A 111 13.80 -4.75 -1.69
CA SER A 111 12.51 -4.21 -1.27
C SER A 111 12.73 -2.84 -0.60
N PRO A 112 11.97 -1.80 -0.95
CA PRO A 112 12.04 -0.52 -0.22
C PRO A 112 11.66 -0.68 1.26
N GLU A 113 10.97 -1.77 1.64
CA GLU A 113 10.55 -1.99 3.02
C GLU A 113 11.70 -2.27 4.00
N VAL A 114 12.88 -2.66 3.50
CA VAL A 114 14.08 -2.91 4.32
C VAL A 114 14.92 -1.64 4.55
N GLU A 115 14.49 -0.49 4.02
CA GLU A 115 15.20 0.78 4.17
C GLU A 115 15.49 1.12 5.64
N GLY A 116 16.68 1.64 5.91
CA GLY A 116 17.15 1.93 7.27
C GLY A 116 17.51 0.69 8.10
N GLY A 117 17.41 -0.52 7.53
CA GLY A 117 17.89 -1.76 8.13
C GLY A 117 19.29 -2.14 7.66
N THR A 118 19.98 -2.94 8.48
CA THR A 118 21.28 -3.54 8.14
C THR A 118 21.09 -5.03 7.92
N PRO A 119 21.59 -5.62 6.81
CA PRO A 119 21.54 -7.05 6.63
C PRO A 119 22.47 -7.73 7.64
N THR A 120 21.92 -8.56 8.52
CA THR A 120 22.66 -9.35 9.51
C THR A 120 22.97 -10.76 9.03
N GLU A 121 22.15 -11.28 8.11
CA GLU A 121 22.35 -12.56 7.46
C GLU A 121 22.10 -12.46 5.96
N THR A 122 22.83 -13.22 5.16
CA THR A 122 22.61 -13.36 3.72
C THR A 122 22.95 -14.79 3.29
N SER A 123 22.04 -15.42 2.54
CA SER A 123 22.25 -16.75 1.98
C SER A 123 21.65 -16.87 0.58
N ARG A 124 22.27 -17.66 -0.28
CA ARG A 124 21.84 -17.87 -1.67
C ARG A 124 21.21 -19.24 -1.85
N HIS A 125 20.08 -19.29 -2.53
CA HIS A 125 19.28 -20.48 -2.80
C HIS A 125 18.93 -20.50 -4.29
N GLY A 126 19.88 -20.93 -5.12
CA GLY A 126 19.75 -20.90 -6.58
C GLY A 126 19.52 -19.49 -7.13
N GLY A 127 18.36 -19.28 -7.75
CA GLY A 127 17.92 -17.97 -8.28
C GLY A 127 17.51 -16.93 -7.23
N LEU A 128 17.43 -17.33 -5.96
CA LEU A 128 16.98 -16.48 -4.84
C LEU A 128 18.12 -16.14 -3.88
N THR A 129 18.02 -14.99 -3.24
CA THR A 129 18.84 -14.58 -2.09
C THR A 129 17.92 -14.28 -0.92
N VAL A 130 18.16 -14.90 0.22
CA VAL A 130 17.46 -14.59 1.46
C VAL A 130 18.35 -13.70 2.30
N ARG A 131 17.82 -12.56 2.74
CA ARG A 131 18.49 -11.64 3.67
C ARG A 131 17.62 -11.42 4.89
N LEU A 132 18.24 -11.32 6.04
CA LEU A 132 17.59 -10.83 7.26
C LEU A 132 18.11 -9.42 7.52
N TYR A 133 17.22 -8.45 7.58
CA TYR A 133 17.52 -7.09 7.99
C TYR A 133 17.06 -6.86 9.42
N GLU A 134 17.88 -6.14 10.19
CA GLU A 134 17.51 -5.64 11.51
C GLU A 134 17.53 -4.11 11.54
N ARG A 135 16.55 -3.52 12.22
CA ARG A 135 16.45 -2.08 12.46
C ARG A 135 15.72 -1.79 13.77
N LYS A 136 15.82 -0.53 14.20
CA LYS A 136 15.00 -0.03 15.31
C LYS A 136 13.54 0.10 14.84
N PRO A 137 12.58 -0.65 15.39
CA PRO A 137 11.18 -0.56 14.99
C PRO A 137 10.53 0.71 15.54
N ALA A 138 9.53 1.22 14.82
CA ALA A 138 8.58 2.17 15.38
C ALA A 138 7.78 1.52 16.52
N ARG A 139 7.75 2.17 17.68
CA ARG A 139 6.93 1.70 18.81
C ARG A 139 5.49 2.19 18.61
N VAL A 140 4.59 1.25 18.34
CA VAL A 140 3.16 1.53 18.21
C VAL A 140 2.52 1.59 19.59
N LEU A 141 1.87 2.72 19.90
CA LEU A 141 1.14 2.95 21.14
C LEU A 141 -0.34 2.62 20.98
N PHE A 142 -0.89 2.81 19.77
CA PHE A 142 -2.26 2.49 19.43
C PHE A 142 -2.36 2.15 17.94
N ASP A 143 -3.03 1.06 17.61
CA ASP A 143 -3.30 0.61 16.24
C ASP A 143 -4.81 0.70 16.00
N PHE A 144 -5.22 1.66 15.18
CA PHE A 144 -6.64 2.00 15.02
C PHE A 144 -7.43 0.90 14.29
N VAL A 145 -6.77 0.06 13.47
CA VAL A 145 -7.44 -1.06 12.80
C VAL A 145 -7.60 -2.23 13.77
N ALA A 146 -6.58 -2.50 14.60
CA ALA A 146 -6.67 -3.53 15.63
C ALA A 146 -7.71 -3.16 16.71
N GLU A 147 -7.79 -1.88 17.07
CA GLU A 147 -8.68 -1.36 18.13
C GLU A 147 -10.01 -0.81 17.60
N TRP A 148 -10.39 -1.16 16.36
CA TRP A 148 -11.55 -0.61 15.66
C TRP A 148 -12.86 -0.68 16.47
N SER A 149 -13.03 -1.71 17.30
CA SER A 149 -14.23 -1.93 18.12
C SER A 149 -14.38 -0.92 19.26
N GLN A 150 -13.30 -0.19 19.59
CA GLN A 150 -13.33 0.92 20.55
C GLN A 150 -13.88 2.22 19.93
N ALA A 151 -14.08 2.27 18.61
CA ALA A 151 -14.55 3.47 17.95
C ALA A 151 -16.02 3.75 18.24
N THR A 152 -16.36 5.04 18.34
CA THR A 152 -17.71 5.53 18.09
C THR A 152 -17.80 5.98 16.64
N VAL A 153 -18.77 5.43 15.90
CA VAL A 153 -18.96 5.75 14.49
C VAL A 153 -20.28 6.49 14.31
N THR A 154 -20.20 7.66 13.67
CA THR A 154 -21.36 8.48 13.38
C THR A 154 -21.36 8.97 11.93
N ARG A 155 -22.53 9.39 11.47
CA ARG A 155 -22.70 10.12 10.22
C ARG A 155 -23.26 11.50 10.50
N ASP A 156 -22.51 12.52 10.14
CA ASP A 156 -22.94 13.92 10.18
C ASP A 156 -23.59 14.27 8.84
N LEU A 157 -24.91 14.47 8.86
CA LEU A 157 -25.70 14.81 7.67
C LEU A 157 -25.77 16.34 7.42
N GLY A 158 -25.08 17.14 8.24
CA GLY A 158 -25.23 18.58 8.27
C GLY A 158 -26.45 19.06 9.06
N GLY A 159 -26.51 20.37 9.33
CA GLY A 159 -27.62 21.00 10.05
C GLY A 159 -27.77 20.53 11.51
N GLY A 160 -26.73 19.94 12.10
CA GLY A 160 -26.76 19.39 13.46
C GLY A 160 -27.37 17.98 13.56
N HIS A 161 -27.69 17.34 12.43
CA HIS A 161 -28.25 15.99 12.42
C HIS A 161 -27.14 14.93 12.37
N VAL A 162 -27.06 14.10 13.40
CA VAL A 162 -26.05 13.05 13.55
C VAL A 162 -26.73 11.69 13.71
N ASN A 163 -26.38 10.74 12.85
CA ASN A 163 -26.81 9.35 12.96
C ASN A 163 -25.71 8.51 13.60
N PHE A 164 -26.03 7.79 14.67
CA PHE A 164 -25.11 6.83 15.27
C PHE A 164 -25.17 5.50 14.51
N CYS A 165 -24.00 4.94 14.21
CA CYS A 165 -23.89 3.62 13.60
C CYS A 165 -23.80 2.57 14.71
N ASN A 166 -24.66 1.55 14.66
CA ASN A 166 -24.74 0.53 15.69
C ASN A 166 -23.55 -0.43 15.59
N SER A 167 -22.93 -0.74 16.73
CA SER A 167 -21.95 -1.83 16.81
C SER A 167 -22.67 -3.18 16.79
N MET A 168 -22.29 -4.04 15.86
CA MET A 168 -22.87 -5.38 15.64
C MET A 168 -21.88 -6.50 16.01
N GLY A 169 -20.82 -6.18 16.74
CA GLY A 169 -19.77 -7.13 17.16
C GLY A 169 -18.62 -7.25 16.16
N ASP A 170 -18.92 -7.54 14.89
CA ASP A 170 -17.91 -7.70 13.81
C ASP A 170 -17.84 -6.51 12.84
N ARG A 171 -18.72 -5.51 13.03
CA ARG A 171 -18.84 -4.32 12.18
C ARG A 171 -19.64 -3.21 12.86
N PHE A 172 -19.62 -2.02 12.29
CA PHE A 172 -20.59 -0.96 12.52
C PHE A 172 -21.60 -0.87 11.36
N GLN A 173 -22.88 -0.72 11.68
CA GLN A 173 -23.96 -0.57 10.70
C GLN A 173 -24.68 0.76 10.90
N CYS A 174 -24.57 1.66 9.93
CA CYS A 174 -25.30 2.92 9.95
C CYS A 174 -26.75 2.70 9.49
N PRO A 175 -27.76 3.30 10.17
CA PRO A 175 -29.17 3.06 9.88
C PRO A 175 -29.60 3.56 8.49
N ASP A 176 -28.91 4.56 7.98
CA ASP A 176 -29.17 5.24 6.70
C ASP A 176 -28.36 4.67 5.52
N VAL A 177 -27.58 3.59 5.73
CA VAL A 177 -26.82 2.89 4.68
C VAL A 177 -26.90 1.36 4.84
N PRO A 178 -28.08 0.76 4.65
CA PRO A 178 -28.24 -0.68 4.85
C PRO A 178 -27.30 -1.48 3.92
N GLY A 179 -26.66 -2.52 4.46
CA GLY A 179 -25.84 -3.45 3.70
C GLY A 179 -24.42 -2.98 3.35
N SER A 180 -24.01 -1.79 3.79
CA SER A 180 -22.65 -1.28 3.62
C SER A 180 -22.03 -0.98 4.99
N PRO A 181 -21.57 -2.01 5.72
CA PRO A 181 -21.04 -1.83 7.07
C PRO A 181 -19.60 -1.29 7.04
N ILE A 182 -19.19 -0.69 8.17
CA ILE A 182 -17.80 -0.28 8.42
C ILE A 182 -17.13 -1.35 9.27
N LYS A 183 -16.02 -1.93 8.81
CA LYS A 183 -15.34 -3.03 9.50
C LYS A 183 -13.87 -3.18 9.06
N PRO A 184 -13.01 -3.84 9.85
CA PRO A 184 -11.72 -4.29 9.37
C PRO A 184 -11.88 -5.32 8.26
N GLU A 185 -11.19 -5.12 7.15
CA GLU A 185 -11.19 -6.07 6.04
C GLU A 185 -9.95 -5.90 5.17
N LEU A 186 -9.73 -6.89 4.30
CA LEU A 186 -8.68 -6.84 3.30
C LEU A 186 -9.22 -6.18 2.03
N LEU A 187 -8.71 -5.00 1.70
CA LEU A 187 -9.05 -4.27 0.49
C LEU A 187 -7.87 -4.28 -0.48
N GLU A 188 -8.15 -4.51 -1.76
CA GLU A 188 -7.18 -4.21 -2.82
C GLU A 188 -7.10 -2.70 -3.02
N ILE A 189 -5.92 -2.12 -2.76
CA ILE A 189 -5.62 -0.71 -2.95
C ILE A 189 -4.26 -0.64 -3.66
N ASP A 190 -4.25 -0.02 -4.84
CA ASP A 190 -3.04 0.13 -5.64
C ASP A 190 -2.39 -1.22 -5.97
N THR A 191 -3.23 -2.15 -6.47
CA THR A 191 -2.88 -3.55 -6.82
C THR A 191 -2.26 -4.37 -5.68
N SER A 192 -2.32 -3.86 -4.45
CA SER A 192 -1.77 -4.50 -3.25
C SER A 192 -2.86 -4.71 -2.21
N PRO A 193 -2.85 -5.83 -1.48
CA PRO A 193 -3.77 -6.03 -0.37
C PRO A 193 -3.42 -5.10 0.80
N ARG A 194 -4.44 -4.49 1.42
CA ARG A 194 -4.33 -3.65 2.61
C ARG A 194 -5.38 -4.07 3.63
N PHE A 195 -4.96 -4.39 4.85
CA PHE A 195 -5.84 -4.70 5.96
C PHE A 195 -6.14 -3.40 6.70
N VAL A 196 -7.36 -2.93 6.54
CA VAL A 196 -7.76 -1.55 6.84
C VAL A 196 -9.17 -1.54 7.41
N LEU A 197 -9.56 -0.43 8.03
CA LEU A 197 -10.96 -0.13 8.28
C LEU A 197 -11.61 0.29 6.95
N GLY A 198 -12.47 -0.57 6.42
CA GLY A 198 -13.25 -0.29 5.21
C GLY A 198 -14.41 0.63 5.53
N ILE A 199 -14.46 1.80 4.86
CA ILE A 199 -15.49 2.82 5.06
C ILE A 199 -16.22 3.02 3.72
N PRO A 200 -17.46 2.53 3.58
CA PRO A 200 -18.27 2.78 2.40
C PRO A 200 -18.62 4.25 2.25
N MET A 201 -18.44 4.80 1.05
CA MET A 201 -18.69 6.19 0.77
C MET A 201 -20.16 6.45 0.49
N VAL A 202 -20.70 7.47 1.15
CA VAL A 202 -22.08 7.91 1.00
C VAL A 202 -22.12 9.40 0.78
N GLY A 203 -23.02 9.83 -0.10
CA GLY A 203 -23.12 11.23 -0.48
C GLY A 203 -23.63 12.08 0.66
N SER A 204 -23.35 13.38 0.59
CA SER A 204 -23.99 14.42 1.42
C SER A 204 -23.82 14.28 2.94
N ALA A 205 -22.87 13.47 3.40
CA ALA A 205 -22.58 13.32 4.83
C ALA A 205 -21.10 13.05 5.09
N ALA A 206 -20.62 13.46 6.26
CA ALA A 206 -19.33 13.03 6.76
C ALA A 206 -19.50 11.74 7.58
N THR A 207 -18.73 10.71 7.26
CA THR A 207 -18.57 9.57 8.16
C THR A 207 -17.47 9.89 9.14
N VAL A 208 -17.78 9.82 10.43
CA VAL A 208 -16.86 10.15 11.52
C VAL A 208 -16.54 8.88 12.27
N VAL A 209 -15.26 8.55 12.37
CA VAL A 209 -14.74 7.46 13.22
C VAL A 209 -13.93 8.10 14.34
N GLU A 210 -14.42 7.99 15.56
CA GLU A 210 -13.86 8.64 16.73
C GLU A 210 -13.38 7.61 17.76
N TYR A 211 -12.19 7.83 18.31
CA TYR A 211 -11.61 7.01 19.36
C TYR A 211 -11.31 7.89 20.57
N ASP A 212 -11.79 7.47 21.74
CA ASP A 212 -11.55 8.18 22.98
C ASP A 212 -10.31 7.68 23.71
N ARG A 213 -9.63 8.60 24.40
CA ARG A 213 -8.48 8.30 25.26
C ARG A 213 -7.34 7.53 24.56
N VAL A 214 -7.10 7.81 23.29
CA VAL A 214 -5.99 7.22 22.51
C VAL A 214 -4.65 7.66 23.12
N PRO A 215 -3.76 6.72 23.51
CA PRO A 215 -2.41 7.07 23.93
C PRO A 215 -1.61 7.60 22.73
N LEU A 216 -1.20 8.87 22.80
CA LEU A 216 -0.47 9.54 21.73
C LEU A 216 1.02 9.58 22.00
N GLY A 217 1.80 9.46 20.93
CA GLY A 217 3.23 9.67 20.93
C GLY A 217 3.59 10.88 20.08
N ARG A 218 4.82 10.91 19.56
CA ARG A 218 5.28 12.03 18.73
C ARG A 218 4.60 12.08 17.38
N ASP A 219 4.14 10.93 16.89
CA ASP A 219 3.65 10.80 15.53
C ASP A 219 2.30 10.09 15.48
N LEU A 220 1.38 10.63 14.68
CA LEU A 220 0.19 9.92 14.21
C LEU A 220 0.37 9.64 12.72
N VAL A 221 0.55 8.37 12.36
CA VAL A 221 0.73 7.95 10.97
C VAL A 221 -0.60 7.45 10.44
N VAL A 222 -1.03 8.00 9.31
CA VAL A 222 -2.34 7.71 8.70
C VAL A 222 -2.14 7.27 7.26
N GLY A 223 -2.67 6.11 6.92
CA GLY A 223 -2.70 5.52 5.59
C GLY A 223 -4.12 5.53 5.02
N VAL A 224 -4.27 6.01 3.79
CA VAL A 224 -5.56 6.03 3.09
C VAL A 224 -5.44 5.58 1.63
N GLY A 225 -6.50 4.99 1.11
CA GLY A 225 -6.62 4.72 -0.32
C GLY A 225 -7.99 4.19 -0.70
N LEU A 226 -8.32 4.22 -2.00
CA LEU A 226 -9.62 3.76 -2.49
C LEU A 226 -9.58 2.31 -2.98
N HIS A 227 -10.57 1.54 -2.55
CA HIS A 227 -10.77 0.17 -2.98
C HIS A 227 -11.46 0.05 -4.35
N ASN A 228 -11.08 -1.05 -4.99
CA ASN A 228 -11.41 -1.58 -6.31
C ASN A 228 -10.87 -0.74 -7.48
N VAL A 229 -9.74 -1.20 -8.03
CA VAL A 229 -9.05 -0.60 -9.18
C VAL A 229 -9.96 -0.44 -10.40
N TRP A 230 -10.94 -1.35 -10.59
CA TRP A 230 -11.91 -1.24 -11.68
C TRP A 230 -12.95 -0.14 -11.42
N LEU A 231 -13.54 -0.09 -10.22
CA LEU A 231 -14.53 0.94 -9.87
C LEU A 231 -13.90 2.34 -9.75
N ARG A 232 -12.60 2.45 -9.41
CA ARG A 232 -11.83 3.71 -9.43
C ARG A 232 -11.86 4.40 -10.79
N LYS A 233 -11.87 3.66 -11.90
CA LYS A 233 -11.92 4.26 -13.25
C LYS A 233 -13.27 4.91 -13.56
N ALA A 234 -14.35 4.47 -12.91
CA ALA A 234 -15.69 5.01 -13.11
C ALA A 234 -15.99 6.26 -12.27
N GLY A 235 -15.36 6.38 -11.09
CA GLY A 235 -15.54 7.52 -10.20
C GLY A 235 -14.58 8.69 -10.47
N LYS A 236 -15.06 9.94 -10.31
CA LYS A 236 -14.24 11.16 -10.47
C LYS A 236 -13.98 11.99 -9.20
N GLY A 237 -14.78 11.83 -8.14
CA GLY A 237 -14.57 12.51 -6.84
C GLY A 237 -13.30 12.20 -6.08
N ILE A 238 -13.01 13.06 -5.09
CA ILE A 238 -11.89 12.93 -4.16
C ILE A 238 -12.45 12.66 -2.77
N VAL A 239 -11.99 11.56 -2.15
CA VAL A 239 -12.29 11.33 -0.74
C VAL A 239 -11.29 12.11 0.10
N THR A 240 -11.80 12.92 1.03
CA THR A 240 -10.99 13.68 1.99
C THR A 240 -11.11 13.06 3.36
N VAL A 241 -9.98 12.85 4.02
CA VAL A 241 -9.90 12.43 5.42
C VAL A 241 -9.30 13.57 6.23
N ARG A 242 -10.11 14.21 7.06
CA ARG A 242 -9.66 15.20 8.05
C ARG A 242 -9.33 14.48 9.35
N VAL A 243 -8.17 14.78 9.92
CA VAL A 243 -7.70 14.17 11.17
C VAL A 243 -7.69 15.24 12.26
N VAL A 244 -8.53 15.04 13.27
CA VAL A 244 -8.73 15.95 14.39
C VAL A 244 -8.27 15.25 15.66
N VAL A 245 -7.42 15.90 16.45
CA VAL A 245 -6.90 15.39 17.72
C VAL A 245 -7.13 16.44 18.80
N ALA A 246 -7.76 16.04 19.90
CA ALA A 246 -8.15 16.95 20.99
C ALA A 246 -8.90 18.21 20.47
N GLY A 247 -9.79 18.03 19.50
CA GLY A 247 -10.56 19.12 18.89
C GLY A 247 -9.81 20.01 17.87
N ARG A 248 -8.52 19.75 17.62
CA ARG A 248 -7.70 20.50 16.65
C ARG A 248 -7.41 19.67 15.39
N GLU A 249 -7.63 20.22 14.20
CA GLU A 249 -7.17 19.60 12.94
C GLU A 249 -5.63 19.55 12.93
N VAL A 250 -5.08 18.34 12.87
CA VAL A 250 -3.62 18.09 12.81
C VAL A 250 -3.19 17.67 11.40
N GLY A 251 -4.13 17.32 10.52
CA GLY A 251 -3.81 16.95 9.16
C GLY A 251 -5.01 16.63 8.30
N ARG A 252 -4.73 16.52 7.01
CA ARG A 252 -5.71 16.15 5.98
C ARG A 252 -5.05 15.25 4.95
N LEU A 253 -5.76 14.22 4.51
CA LEU A 253 -5.34 13.33 3.44
C LEU A 253 -6.41 13.31 2.35
N GLN A 254 -6.01 13.03 1.12
CA GLN A 254 -6.90 12.90 -0.02
C GLN A 254 -6.61 11.58 -0.73
N ALA A 255 -7.68 10.89 -1.12
CA ALA A 255 -7.61 9.67 -1.90
C ALA A 255 -8.47 9.84 -3.16
N GLY A 256 -7.82 9.88 -4.32
CA GLY A 256 -8.45 9.91 -5.62
C GLY A 256 -8.15 8.65 -6.42
N SER A 257 -8.73 8.56 -7.62
CA SER A 257 -8.62 7.39 -8.49
C SER A 257 -7.20 7.11 -8.99
N MET A 258 -6.25 8.05 -8.86
CA MET A 258 -4.85 7.91 -9.29
C MET A 258 -3.85 7.94 -8.12
N THR A 259 -4.28 8.19 -6.88
CA THR A 259 -3.36 8.45 -5.76
C THR A 259 -2.71 7.17 -5.22
N GLY A 260 -3.34 6.01 -5.39
CA GLY A 260 -2.83 4.75 -4.84
C GLY A 260 -3.00 4.69 -3.31
N TRP A 261 -2.06 4.05 -2.62
CA TRP A 261 -1.96 4.06 -1.16
C TRP A 261 -1.10 5.24 -0.71
N THR A 262 -1.65 6.13 0.11
CA THR A 262 -0.94 7.31 0.62
C THR A 262 -0.75 7.22 2.11
N LEU A 263 0.49 7.36 2.57
CA LEU A 263 0.86 7.40 3.98
C LEU A 263 1.26 8.83 4.35
N ARG A 264 0.73 9.37 5.46
CA ARG A 264 1.12 10.67 5.99
C ARG A 264 1.45 10.56 7.47
N LYS A 265 2.60 11.13 7.83
CA LYS A 265 3.03 11.32 9.21
C LYS A 265 2.57 12.70 9.70
N LEU A 266 1.82 12.73 10.79
CA LEU A 266 1.30 13.94 11.42
C LEU A 266 2.00 14.13 12.77
N ASP A 267 2.51 15.33 13.04
CA ASP A 267 3.18 15.65 14.29
C ASP A 267 2.16 15.80 15.43
N THR A 268 2.26 14.91 16.42
CA THR A 268 1.48 14.93 17.65
C THR A 268 2.35 15.06 18.89
N SER A 269 3.60 15.53 18.74
CA SER A 269 4.57 15.68 19.84
C SER A 269 4.07 16.54 21.00
N PHE A 270 3.20 17.51 20.73
CA PHE A 270 2.56 18.34 21.75
C PHE A 270 1.61 17.57 22.69
N LEU A 271 1.24 16.33 22.34
CA LEU A 271 0.44 15.41 23.14
C LEU A 271 1.18 14.12 23.49
N ALA A 272 2.50 14.05 23.26
CA ALA A 272 3.28 12.84 23.54
C ALA A 272 3.17 12.44 25.02
N GLY A 273 2.79 11.19 25.27
CA GLY A 273 2.56 10.64 26.62
C GLY A 273 1.18 10.94 27.20
N GLN A 274 0.33 11.69 26.48
CA GLN A 274 -1.04 11.99 26.89
C GLN A 274 -2.06 11.06 26.21
N LYS A 275 -3.28 11.04 26.75
CA LYS A 275 -4.43 10.41 26.11
C LYS A 275 -5.37 11.48 25.60
N ALA A 276 -5.82 11.37 24.35
CA ALA A 276 -6.74 12.33 23.76
C ALA A 276 -7.74 11.65 22.82
N THR A 277 -8.82 12.36 22.48
CA THR A 277 -9.74 11.94 21.43
C THR A 277 -9.09 12.15 20.06
N VAL A 278 -9.20 11.13 19.21
CA VAL A 278 -8.75 11.16 17.80
C VAL A 278 -9.94 10.87 16.91
N ARG A 279 -10.22 11.77 15.98
CA ARG A 279 -11.37 11.72 15.09
C ARG A 279 -10.91 11.77 13.63
N PHE A 280 -11.35 10.79 12.85
CA PHE A 280 -11.19 10.73 11.41
C PHE A 280 -12.53 11.08 10.76
N GLU A 281 -12.56 12.17 10.02
CA GLU A 281 -13.75 12.61 9.30
C GLU A 281 -13.57 12.39 7.81
N VAL A 282 -14.43 11.57 7.24
CA VAL A 282 -14.36 11.13 5.85
C VAL A 282 -15.50 11.77 5.07
N THR A 283 -15.15 12.54 4.06
CA THR A 283 -16.11 13.21 3.16
C THR A 283 -15.75 12.95 1.71
N THR A 284 -16.76 13.03 0.84
CA THR A 284 -16.59 12.96 -0.62
C THR A 284 -17.67 13.78 -1.29
N ASP A 285 -17.33 14.39 -2.42
CA ASP A 285 -18.24 15.11 -3.30
C ASP A 285 -18.95 14.18 -4.29
N ASP A 286 -18.37 13.02 -4.59
CA ASP A 286 -18.93 11.98 -5.46
C ASP A 286 -18.78 10.59 -4.79
N PRO A 287 -19.85 10.06 -4.19
CA PRO A 287 -19.80 8.84 -3.37
C PRO A 287 -19.89 7.54 -4.17
N ARG A 288 -20.05 7.59 -5.50
CA ARG A 288 -20.42 6.43 -6.32
C ARG A 288 -19.53 5.21 -6.05
N ALA A 289 -20.11 4.17 -5.44
CA ALA A 289 -19.57 2.82 -5.23
C ALA A 289 -18.06 2.79 -4.86
N ARG A 290 -17.67 3.57 -3.85
CA ARG A 290 -16.30 3.58 -3.32
C ARG A 290 -16.28 3.09 -1.88
N THR A 291 -15.26 2.32 -1.57
CA THR A 291 -14.87 2.04 -0.18
C THR A 291 -13.50 2.67 0.04
N LEU A 292 -13.39 3.53 1.04
CA LEU A 292 -12.11 4.03 1.53
C LEU A 292 -11.52 2.97 2.45
N GLY A 293 -10.25 2.61 2.24
CA GLY A 293 -9.44 1.95 3.27
C GLY A 293 -8.74 3.00 4.12
N LEU A 294 -8.94 2.92 5.45
CA LEU A 294 -8.26 3.74 6.44
C LEU A 294 -7.44 2.84 7.38
N ALA A 295 -6.16 3.14 7.55
CA ALA A 295 -5.34 2.60 8.64
C ALA A 295 -4.62 3.74 9.34
N ALA A 296 -4.38 3.61 10.64
CA ALA A 296 -3.60 4.58 11.38
C ALA A 296 -2.88 3.92 12.55
N GLU A 297 -1.79 4.53 12.98
CA GLU A 297 -1.07 4.18 14.20
C GLU A 297 -0.59 5.44 14.93
N ALA A 298 -0.79 5.48 16.25
CA ALA A 298 -0.08 6.42 17.11
C ALA A 298 1.27 5.80 17.50
N ARG A 299 2.37 6.52 17.28
CA ARG A 299 3.75 6.04 17.43
C ARG A 299 4.57 6.95 18.34
N GLN A 300 5.48 6.35 19.12
CA GLN A 300 6.39 7.06 20.01
C GLN A 300 7.39 7.93 19.26
#